data_AF-A0A5E4Q2K0-F1
#
_entry.id   AF-A0A5E4Q2K0-F1
#
_cell.length_a   1.000
_cell.length_b   1.000
_cell.length_c   1.000
_cell.angle_alpha   90.00
_cell.angle_beta   90.00
_cell.angle_gamma   90.00
#
_symmetry.space_group_name_H-M   'P 1'
#
loop_
_entity.id
_entity.type
_entity.pdbx_description
1 polymer ?
#
loop_
_entity_poly.entity_id
_entity_poly.type
_entity_poly.pdbx_seq_one_letter_code
_entity_poly.pdbx_strand_id
1 'polypeptide(L)'
;MFHVMAVFLFVLVVKADITSEVRSRGPTLKPISTCCDIPELGDPKPLSECSTPKLTGPCNDVQCVFEKSGFLIDKNRLNKDIYRGHLLKWLESHEEWRDAVHKAIRDCVDRDLRQYLDYPCKSYDVFTCTGIAMLKDVASQMPSGPPCGPPPVDKPFECCKIPPLFTNEELADCGIEKMSDGPSRGPPDCSKQVCMLKKYDLMNGDSVNKEAVAAFLKKYSEANGEFKGAVDKAIEVCLKDDLPGPSQLCEAEKIVACTFFETFANCPTWVKNDKCDKLKDHMDECLAKYNQN
;
A
#
# COMPACT_ATOMS: atom_id res chain seq x y z
N MET A 1 -4.81 -68.57 14.18
CA MET A 1 -6.21 -68.54 13.69
C MET A 1 -6.82 -67.22 14.14
N PHE A 2 -7.19 -66.36 13.19
CA PHE A 2 -8.27 -65.34 13.23
C PHE A 2 -8.64 -64.77 14.62
N HIS A 3 -8.54 -63.47 14.92
CA HIS A 3 -9.36 -62.37 14.39
C HIS A 3 -9.03 -61.12 15.27
N VAL A 4 -8.73 -59.92 14.73
CA VAL A 4 -9.66 -58.81 14.39
C VAL A 4 -9.52 -57.63 15.38
N MET A 5 -9.20 -56.48 14.78
CA MET A 5 -9.58 -55.10 15.13
C MET A 5 -9.30 -54.54 16.52
N ALA A 6 -8.49 -53.48 16.56
CA ALA A 6 -9.00 -52.14 16.90
C ALA A 6 -7.94 -51.08 16.56
N VAL A 7 -7.85 -50.70 15.28
CA VAL A 7 -7.26 -49.42 14.87
C VAL A 7 -8.30 -48.36 15.23
N PHE A 8 -8.13 -47.70 16.37
CA PHE A 8 -8.90 -46.51 16.71
C PHE A 8 -8.44 -45.36 15.79
N LEU A 9 -9.15 -45.21 14.68
CA LEU A 9 -9.17 -44.00 13.87
C LEU A 9 -9.78 -42.88 14.72
N PHE A 10 -8.94 -42.09 15.37
CA PHE A 10 -9.32 -40.74 15.82
C PHE A 10 -9.45 -39.86 14.57
N VAL A 11 -10.62 -39.87 13.96
CA VAL A 11 -11.03 -38.79 13.06
C VAL A 11 -11.38 -37.61 13.96
N LEU A 12 -10.37 -36.82 14.33
CA LEU A 12 -10.61 -35.46 14.80
C LEU A 12 -11.18 -34.70 13.60
N VAL A 13 -12.51 -34.57 13.59
CA VAL A 13 -13.20 -33.57 12.79
C VAL A 13 -12.76 -32.22 13.34
N VAL A 14 -11.65 -31.70 12.83
CA VAL A 14 -11.31 -30.30 12.97
C VAL A 14 -12.33 -29.58 12.11
N LYS A 15 -13.44 -29.14 12.72
CA LYS A 15 -14.15 -27.97 12.22
C LYS A 15 -13.17 -26.82 12.36
N ALA A 16 -12.37 -26.62 11.32
CA ALA A 16 -11.64 -25.40 11.14
C ALA A 16 -12.70 -24.32 10.87
N ASP A 17 -13.20 -23.68 11.93
CA ASP A 17 -13.77 -22.34 11.85
C ASP A 17 -12.61 -21.39 11.49
N ILE A 18 -12.20 -21.47 10.23
CA ILE A 18 -11.38 -20.48 9.57
C ILE A 18 -12.28 -19.25 9.40
N THR A 19 -11.89 -18.15 10.05
CA THR A 19 -12.47 -16.80 10.02
C THR A 19 -13.71 -16.54 10.90
N SER A 20 -13.50 -16.44 12.21
CA SER A 20 -14.26 -15.49 13.02
C SER A 20 -13.32 -14.57 13.80
N GLU A 21 -12.45 -13.87 13.06
CA GLU A 21 -11.93 -12.63 13.62
C GLU A 21 -13.15 -11.72 13.80
N VAL A 22 -13.50 -11.47 15.07
CA VAL A 22 -14.63 -10.62 15.45
C VAL A 22 -14.36 -9.24 14.86
N ARG A 23 -14.96 -8.97 13.69
CA ARG A 23 -14.91 -7.66 13.03
C ARG A 23 -15.55 -6.66 14.00
N SER A 24 -14.74 -5.95 14.79
CA SER A 24 -15.23 -5.02 15.82
C SER A 24 -15.87 -3.75 15.24
N ARG A 25 -15.71 -3.53 13.93
CA ARG A 25 -16.19 -2.36 13.19
C ARG A 25 -17.52 -2.67 12.48
N GLY A 26 -18.45 -1.71 12.47
CA GLY A 26 -19.72 -1.79 11.75
C GLY A 26 -19.53 -1.85 10.22
N PRO A 27 -20.62 -1.98 9.44
CA PRO A 27 -20.58 -1.83 7.99
C PRO A 27 -19.95 -0.49 7.62
N THR A 28 -19.18 -0.50 6.53
CA THR A 28 -18.45 0.64 6.00
C THR A 28 -18.47 0.53 4.49
N LEU A 29 -18.63 1.66 3.80
CA LEU A 29 -18.35 1.79 2.38
C LEU A 29 -17.00 2.50 2.19
N LYS A 30 -16.08 2.35 3.15
CA LYS A 30 -14.67 2.66 2.95
C LYS A 30 -14.03 1.49 2.20
N PRO A 31 -13.53 1.69 0.97
CA PRO A 31 -12.75 0.66 0.30
C PRO A 31 -11.60 0.22 1.20
N ILE A 32 -11.38 -1.08 1.33
CA ILE A 32 -10.25 -1.61 2.09
C ILE A 32 -8.99 -1.35 1.26
N SER A 33 -8.36 -0.20 1.49
CA SER A 33 -7.09 0.15 0.86
C SER A 33 -6.08 0.56 1.90
N THR A 34 -4.94 -0.12 1.89
CA THR A 34 -3.76 0.23 2.68
C THR A 34 -2.99 1.44 2.11
N CYS A 35 -3.30 1.84 0.88
CA CYS A 35 -2.53 2.85 0.15
C CYS A 35 -3.14 4.25 0.17
N CYS A 36 -4.45 4.41 0.43
CA CYS A 36 -5.11 5.71 0.35
C CYS A 36 -6.14 5.81 1.47
N ASP A 37 -6.19 6.95 2.17
CA ASP A 37 -7.23 7.22 3.17
C ASP A 37 -8.51 7.73 2.48
N ILE A 38 -9.16 6.85 1.72
CA ILE A 38 -10.44 7.16 1.06
C ILE A 38 -11.45 7.45 2.18
N PRO A 39 -12.06 8.65 2.21
CA PRO A 39 -13.07 8.94 3.22
C PRO A 39 -14.29 8.02 3.07
N GLU A 40 -15.06 7.87 4.14
CA GLU A 40 -16.27 7.03 4.12
C GLU A 40 -17.23 7.52 3.02
N LEU A 41 -17.60 6.61 2.12
CA LEU A 41 -18.54 6.90 1.04
C LEU A 41 -19.99 6.78 1.51
N GLY A 42 -20.28 5.99 2.54
CA GLY A 42 -21.63 5.76 3.03
C GLY A 42 -22.14 6.91 3.90
N ASP A 43 -23.42 7.23 3.75
CA ASP A 43 -24.08 8.16 4.65
C ASP A 43 -24.14 7.57 6.09
N PRO A 44 -23.92 8.38 7.15
CA PRO A 44 -23.87 7.88 8.52
C PRO A 44 -25.13 7.12 8.96
N LYS A 45 -26.31 7.53 8.47
CA LYS A 45 -27.59 6.94 8.85
C LYS A 45 -27.74 5.50 8.32
N PRO A 46 -27.66 5.20 7.00
CA PRO A 46 -27.64 3.83 6.49
C PRO A 46 -26.58 2.93 7.15
N LEU A 47 -25.37 3.45 7.39
CA LEU A 47 -24.30 2.69 8.06
C LEU A 47 -24.69 2.26 9.48
N SER A 48 -25.23 3.19 10.27
CA SER A 48 -25.69 2.87 11.64
C SER A 48 -26.87 1.89 11.66
N GLU A 49 -27.83 2.02 10.73
CA GLU A 49 -28.97 1.11 10.63
C GLU A 49 -28.55 -0.33 10.27
N CYS A 50 -27.50 -0.48 9.47
CA CYS A 50 -26.97 -1.79 9.06
C CYS A 50 -25.96 -2.39 10.04
N SER A 51 -25.66 -1.70 11.14
CA SER A 51 -24.66 -2.13 12.12
C SER A 51 -25.15 -3.23 13.08
N THR A 52 -26.46 -3.39 13.24
CA THR A 52 -27.05 -4.33 14.21
C THR A 52 -28.38 -4.94 13.70
N PRO A 53 -28.51 -6.27 13.56
CA PRO A 53 -27.47 -7.29 13.76
C PRO A 53 -26.42 -7.26 12.64
N LYS A 54 -25.19 -7.69 12.95
CA LYS A 54 -24.15 -7.86 11.92
C LYS A 54 -24.58 -8.94 10.94
N LEU A 55 -24.57 -8.60 9.66
CA LEU A 55 -24.92 -9.55 8.61
C LEU A 55 -23.69 -10.39 8.26
N THR A 56 -23.91 -11.67 7.94
CA THR A 56 -22.81 -12.59 7.63
C THR A 56 -22.34 -12.38 6.21
N GLY A 57 -21.06 -12.04 6.02
CA GLY A 57 -20.41 -12.02 4.72
C GLY A 57 -20.43 -10.66 4.01
N PRO A 58 -19.46 -10.43 3.11
CA PRO A 58 -19.14 -9.10 2.58
C PRO A 58 -20.24 -8.49 1.71
N CYS A 59 -21.04 -9.33 1.05
CA CYS A 59 -22.18 -8.87 0.25
C CYS A 59 -23.28 -8.28 1.12
N ASN A 60 -23.62 -8.92 2.24
CA ASN A 60 -24.81 -8.56 3.01
C ASN A 60 -24.66 -7.19 3.69
N ASP A 61 -23.47 -6.88 4.22
CA ASP A 61 -23.17 -5.58 4.82
C ASP A 61 -23.34 -4.45 3.80
N VAL A 62 -22.71 -4.59 2.62
CA VAL A 62 -22.78 -3.59 1.54
C VAL A 62 -24.19 -3.51 0.97
N GLN A 63 -24.86 -4.66 0.80
CA GLN A 63 -26.23 -4.72 0.30
C GLN A 63 -27.20 -3.99 1.22
N CYS A 64 -27.13 -4.19 2.53
CA CYS A 64 -27.99 -3.46 3.47
C CYS A 64 -27.85 -1.95 3.30
N VAL A 65 -26.61 -1.45 3.24
CA VAL A 65 -26.35 -0.01 3.09
C VAL A 65 -26.91 0.48 1.76
N PHE A 66 -26.68 -0.24 0.67
CA PHE A 66 -27.18 0.10 -0.66
C PHE A 66 -28.72 0.12 -0.73
N GLU A 67 -29.39 -0.83 -0.08
CA GLU A 67 -30.86 -0.86 0.01
C GLU A 67 -31.39 0.33 0.81
N LYS A 68 -30.78 0.63 1.98
CA LYS A 68 -31.18 1.74 2.85
C LYS A 68 -30.92 3.12 2.25
N SER A 69 -29.87 3.25 1.44
CA SER A 69 -29.56 4.47 0.70
C SER A 69 -30.38 4.63 -0.59
N GLY A 70 -31.19 3.64 -0.96
CA GLY A 70 -31.96 3.68 -2.21
C GLY A 70 -31.11 3.52 -3.48
N PHE A 71 -29.88 3.01 -3.34
CA PHE A 71 -28.96 2.79 -4.45
C PHE A 71 -29.37 1.61 -5.34
N LEU A 72 -30.30 0.78 -4.87
CA LEU A 72 -30.81 -0.37 -5.61
C LEU A 72 -32.28 -0.14 -6.01
N ILE A 73 -32.60 -0.45 -7.27
CA ILE A 73 -33.99 -0.60 -7.73
C ILE A 73 -34.56 -1.91 -7.17
N ASP A 74 -33.72 -2.95 -7.18
CA ASP A 74 -33.93 -4.23 -6.51
C ASP A 74 -32.57 -4.86 -6.22
N LYS A 75 -32.57 -6.03 -5.56
CA LYS A 75 -31.36 -6.74 -5.10
C LYS A 75 -30.28 -6.93 -6.17
N ASN A 76 -30.64 -6.94 -7.46
CA ASN A 76 -29.71 -7.20 -8.56
C ASN A 76 -29.51 -6.00 -9.51
N ARG A 77 -30.21 -4.88 -9.29
CA ARG A 77 -30.16 -3.71 -10.19
C ARG A 77 -29.84 -2.42 -9.44
N LEU A 78 -28.77 -1.77 -9.88
CA LEU A 78 -28.35 -0.46 -9.39
C LEU A 78 -29.29 0.64 -9.93
N ASN A 79 -29.73 1.52 -9.05
CA ASN A 79 -30.30 2.82 -9.40
C ASN A 79 -29.16 3.79 -9.75
N LYS A 80 -28.77 3.79 -11.04
CA LYS A 80 -27.60 4.53 -11.53
C LYS A 80 -27.68 6.03 -11.20
N ASP A 81 -28.85 6.63 -11.28
CA ASP A 81 -29.00 8.09 -11.09
C ASP A 81 -28.85 8.48 -9.62
N ILE A 82 -29.44 7.71 -8.69
CA ILE A 82 -29.30 7.96 -7.25
C ILE A 82 -27.85 7.74 -6.83
N TYR A 83 -27.21 6.65 -7.25
CA TYR A 83 -25.83 6.37 -6.86
C TYR A 83 -24.84 7.34 -7.50
N ARG A 84 -25.05 7.76 -8.77
CA ARG A 84 -24.27 8.84 -9.39
C ARG A 84 -24.43 10.15 -8.64
N GLY A 85 -25.67 10.53 -8.31
CA GLY A 85 -25.96 11.73 -7.53
C GLY A 85 -25.30 11.70 -6.15
N HIS A 86 -25.28 10.54 -5.50
CA HIS A 86 -24.56 10.33 -4.24
C HIS A 86 -23.07 10.62 -4.36
N LEU A 87 -22.39 10.00 -5.34
CA LEU A 87 -20.96 10.23 -5.55
C LEU A 87 -20.64 11.70 -5.89
N LEU A 88 -21.48 12.35 -6.69
CA LEU A 88 -21.31 13.77 -7.03
C LEU A 88 -21.55 14.69 -5.83
N LYS A 89 -22.53 14.39 -4.98
CA LYS A 89 -22.77 15.13 -3.74
C LYS A 89 -21.62 14.95 -2.75
N TRP A 90 -21.07 13.75 -2.66
CA TRP A 90 -19.92 13.45 -1.81
C TRP A 90 -18.68 14.29 -2.19
N LEU A 91 -18.53 14.66 -3.47
CA LEU A 91 -17.47 15.58 -3.93
C LEU A 91 -17.60 17.01 -3.38
N GLU A 92 -18.78 17.44 -2.93
CA GLU A 92 -18.95 18.79 -2.36
C GLU A 92 -18.06 19.01 -1.12
N SER A 93 -17.71 17.95 -0.40
CA SER A 93 -16.79 17.99 0.75
C SER A 93 -15.44 17.33 0.51
N HIS A 94 -15.17 16.83 -0.71
CA HIS A 94 -13.98 16.05 -1.06
C HIS A 94 -13.54 16.36 -2.50
N GLU A 95 -13.39 17.64 -2.82
CA GLU A 95 -13.13 18.09 -4.19
C GLU A 95 -11.83 17.49 -4.78
N GLU A 96 -10.85 17.19 -3.94
CA GLU A 96 -9.58 16.57 -4.33
C GLU A 96 -9.75 15.17 -4.97
N TRP A 97 -10.92 14.56 -4.85
CA TRP A 97 -11.27 13.26 -5.44
C TRP A 97 -12.09 13.38 -6.74
N ARG A 98 -12.25 14.57 -7.30
CA ARG A 98 -13.13 14.83 -8.46
C ARG A 98 -12.86 13.88 -9.63
N ASP A 99 -11.60 13.71 -10.01
CA ASP A 99 -11.23 12.86 -11.15
C ASP A 99 -11.48 11.37 -10.87
N ALA A 100 -11.10 10.91 -9.68
CA ALA A 100 -11.36 9.58 -9.16
C ALA A 100 -12.85 9.21 -9.16
N VAL A 101 -13.70 10.12 -8.69
CA VAL A 101 -15.16 9.94 -8.66
C VAL A 101 -15.75 9.93 -10.07
N HIS A 102 -15.36 10.87 -10.93
CA HIS A 102 -15.83 10.87 -12.32
C HIS A 102 -15.43 9.60 -13.06
N LYS A 103 -14.22 9.09 -12.80
CA LYS A 103 -13.77 7.81 -13.34
C LYS A 103 -14.59 6.65 -12.79
N ALA A 104 -14.86 6.60 -11.49
CA ALA A 104 -15.72 5.58 -10.89
C ALA A 104 -17.13 5.60 -11.46
N ILE A 105 -17.71 6.78 -11.72
CA ILE A 105 -19.02 6.90 -12.39
C ILE A 105 -18.96 6.26 -13.78
N ARG A 106 -17.99 6.66 -14.61
CA ARG A 106 -17.86 6.16 -15.99
C ARG A 106 -17.60 4.65 -16.07
N ASP A 107 -16.77 4.13 -15.17
CA ASP A 107 -16.30 2.75 -15.24
C ASP A 107 -17.22 1.79 -14.49
N CYS A 108 -17.88 2.25 -13.42
CA CYS A 108 -18.61 1.38 -12.50
C CYS A 108 -20.11 1.63 -12.42
N VAL A 109 -20.58 2.84 -12.74
CA VAL A 109 -22.01 3.19 -12.65
C VAL A 109 -22.66 3.14 -14.02
N ASP A 110 -22.02 3.76 -15.02
CA ASP A 110 -22.58 3.90 -16.36
C ASP A 110 -22.57 2.58 -17.14
N ARG A 111 -21.68 1.64 -16.79
CA ARG A 111 -21.47 0.36 -17.47
C ARG A 111 -22.06 -0.82 -16.72
N ASP A 112 -22.22 -1.92 -17.44
CA ASP A 112 -22.53 -3.21 -16.82
C ASP A 112 -21.24 -3.85 -16.28
N LEU A 113 -21.30 -4.21 -15.00
CA LEU A 113 -20.16 -4.72 -14.26
C LEU A 113 -20.05 -6.23 -14.37
N ARG A 114 -18.81 -6.70 -14.38
CA ARG A 114 -18.49 -8.10 -14.12
C ARG A 114 -18.74 -8.42 -12.63
N GLN A 115 -19.22 -9.62 -12.36
CA GLN A 115 -19.37 -10.15 -11.01
C GLN A 115 -17.99 -10.38 -10.36
N TYR A 116 -17.80 -9.93 -9.13
CA TYR A 116 -16.56 -10.06 -8.36
C TYR A 116 -16.56 -11.24 -7.37
N LEU A 117 -17.73 -11.66 -6.90
CA LEU A 117 -17.90 -12.83 -6.03
C LEU A 117 -18.27 -14.07 -6.86
N ASP A 118 -18.18 -15.26 -6.27
CA ASP A 118 -18.64 -16.51 -6.91
C ASP A 118 -20.17 -16.65 -6.95
N TYR A 119 -20.88 -15.70 -6.33
CA TYR A 119 -22.33 -15.59 -6.35
C TYR A 119 -22.79 -14.15 -6.67
N PRO A 120 -24.00 -13.95 -7.23
CA PRO A 120 -24.46 -12.62 -7.64
C PRO A 120 -24.65 -11.68 -6.45
N CYS A 121 -23.99 -10.51 -6.49
CA CYS A 121 -24.20 -9.44 -5.51
C CYS A 121 -23.92 -8.07 -6.12
N LYS A 122 -24.96 -7.42 -6.66
CA LYS A 122 -24.79 -6.18 -7.42
C LYS A 122 -24.21 -5.03 -6.60
N SER A 123 -24.63 -4.89 -5.34
CA SER A 123 -24.12 -3.88 -4.42
C SER A 123 -22.62 -4.04 -4.18
N TYR A 124 -22.16 -5.27 -3.96
CA TYR A 124 -20.74 -5.58 -3.75
C TYR A 124 -19.92 -5.34 -5.02
N ASP A 125 -20.43 -5.72 -6.19
CA ASP A 125 -19.74 -5.50 -7.47
C ASP A 125 -19.54 -4.01 -7.74
N VAL A 126 -20.59 -3.20 -7.54
CA VAL A 126 -20.55 -1.75 -7.71
C VAL A 126 -19.61 -1.12 -6.70
N PHE A 127 -19.74 -1.44 -5.42
CA PHE A 127 -18.89 -0.93 -4.35
C PHE A 127 -17.41 -1.25 -4.60
N THR A 128 -17.11 -2.51 -4.92
CA THR A 128 -15.74 -2.98 -5.20
C THR A 128 -15.16 -2.28 -6.41
N CYS A 129 -15.93 -2.16 -7.51
CA CYS A 129 -15.48 -1.42 -8.68
C CYS A 129 -15.22 0.05 -8.36
N THR A 130 -16.13 0.73 -7.65
CA THR A 130 -15.97 2.14 -7.25
C THR A 130 -14.69 2.32 -6.44
N GLY A 131 -14.46 1.47 -5.44
CA GLY A 131 -13.23 1.48 -4.65
C GLY A 131 -11.97 1.29 -5.51
N ILE A 132 -11.95 0.30 -6.40
CA ILE A 132 -10.83 0.05 -7.31
C ILE A 132 -10.60 1.24 -8.25
N ALA A 133 -11.66 1.83 -8.80
CA ALA A 133 -11.56 2.94 -9.73
C ALA A 133 -10.99 4.18 -9.04
N MET A 134 -11.46 4.48 -7.82
CA MET A 134 -10.95 5.58 -7.02
C MET A 134 -9.49 5.35 -6.62
N LEU A 135 -9.12 4.12 -6.23
CA LEU A 135 -7.74 3.77 -5.89
C LEU A 135 -6.78 3.90 -7.07
N LYS A 136 -7.20 3.47 -8.26
CA LYS A 136 -6.37 3.57 -9.47
C LYS A 136 -6.08 5.01 -9.85
N ASP A 137 -7.04 5.91 -9.62
CA ASP A 137 -6.85 7.33 -9.90
C ASP A 137 -5.85 7.95 -8.91
N VAL A 138 -6.01 7.69 -7.60
CA VAL A 138 -5.01 8.12 -6.61
C VAL A 138 -3.64 7.51 -6.89
N ALA A 139 -3.56 6.24 -7.28
CA ALA A 139 -2.29 5.61 -7.67
C ALA A 139 -1.67 6.23 -8.93
N SER A 140 -2.46 6.88 -9.78
CA SER A 140 -1.97 7.64 -10.95
C SER A 140 -1.58 9.09 -10.63
N GLN A 141 -2.07 9.63 -9.50
CA GLN A 141 -1.71 10.96 -8.98
C GLN A 141 -0.61 10.91 -7.90
N MET A 142 -0.41 9.76 -7.26
CA MET A 142 0.87 9.45 -6.64
C MET A 142 1.93 9.70 -7.72
N PRO A 143 3.10 10.30 -7.41
CA PRO A 143 4.24 10.13 -8.29
C PRO A 143 4.30 8.63 -8.50
N SER A 144 4.02 8.19 -9.72
CA SER A 144 4.23 6.81 -10.06
C SER A 144 5.62 6.52 -9.52
N GLY A 145 5.76 5.42 -8.77
CA GLY A 145 7.10 4.84 -8.66
C GLY A 145 7.73 4.92 -10.05
N PRO A 146 9.00 5.35 -10.13
CA PRO A 146 9.60 5.97 -11.31
C PRO A 146 9.08 5.32 -12.59
N PRO A 147 8.75 6.08 -13.66
CA PRO A 147 7.92 5.73 -14.84
C PRO A 147 8.40 4.50 -15.63
N CYS A 148 8.46 3.38 -14.95
CA CYS A 148 9.32 2.27 -15.21
C CYS A 148 8.59 1.03 -14.77
N GLY A 149 8.49 0.08 -15.68
CA GLY A 149 8.10 -1.26 -15.31
C GLY A 149 9.03 -1.85 -14.23
N PRO A 150 8.68 -3.05 -13.72
CA PRO A 150 9.53 -3.78 -12.80
C PRO A 150 10.97 -3.90 -13.36
N PRO A 151 11.99 -3.91 -12.48
CA PRO A 151 13.38 -4.05 -12.92
C PRO A 151 13.53 -5.36 -13.75
N PRO A 152 14.39 -5.38 -14.78
CA PRO A 152 14.54 -6.53 -15.66
C PRO A 152 15.32 -7.70 -15.02
N VAL A 153 15.45 -7.70 -13.68
CA VAL A 153 16.27 -8.65 -12.92
C VAL A 153 15.62 -9.02 -11.58
N ASP A 154 15.74 -10.29 -11.18
CA ASP A 154 15.09 -10.80 -9.96
C ASP A 154 15.72 -10.31 -8.65
N LYS A 155 17.01 -9.93 -8.69
CA LYS A 155 17.76 -9.49 -7.51
C LYS A 155 18.59 -8.25 -7.82
N PRO A 156 17.98 -7.05 -7.84
CA PRO A 156 18.67 -5.81 -8.18
C PRO A 156 19.86 -5.52 -7.25
N PHE A 157 19.73 -5.85 -5.97
CA PHE A 157 20.75 -5.58 -4.94
C PHE A 157 22.06 -6.36 -5.12
N GLU A 158 22.07 -7.40 -5.96
CA GLU A 158 23.32 -8.09 -6.32
C GLU A 158 24.18 -7.26 -7.29
N CYS A 159 23.58 -6.27 -7.96
CA CYS A 159 24.24 -5.44 -8.96
C CYS A 159 24.95 -4.21 -8.39
N CYS A 160 24.62 -3.81 -7.17
CA CYS A 160 25.34 -2.78 -6.43
C CYS A 160 25.51 -3.23 -4.97
N LYS A 161 26.75 -3.47 -4.56
CA LYS A 161 27.07 -3.90 -3.19
C LYS A 161 27.18 -2.68 -2.26
N ILE A 162 26.05 -2.07 -1.95
CA ILE A 162 26.00 -0.98 -0.96
C ILE A 162 26.38 -1.54 0.42
N PRO A 163 27.39 -0.98 1.10
CA PRO A 163 27.65 -1.30 2.48
C PRO A 163 26.39 -1.07 3.34
N PRO A 164 26.07 -1.97 4.26
CA PRO A 164 24.87 -1.80 5.07
C PRO A 164 25.00 -0.55 5.96
N LEU A 165 23.97 0.30 5.98
CA LEU A 165 23.88 1.41 6.94
C LEU A 165 23.66 0.90 8.38
N PHE A 166 22.97 -0.25 8.51
CA PHE A 166 22.61 -0.87 9.77
C PHE A 166 22.98 -2.34 9.76
N THR A 167 23.45 -2.85 10.88
CA THR A 167 23.71 -4.28 11.04
C THR A 167 22.41 -5.08 11.09
N ASN A 168 22.49 -6.38 10.78
CA ASN A 168 21.32 -7.26 10.89
C ASN A 168 20.76 -7.34 12.31
N GLU A 169 21.62 -7.21 13.33
CA GLU A 169 21.23 -7.18 14.74
C GLU A 169 20.39 -5.94 15.05
N GLU A 170 20.81 -4.77 14.57
CA GLU A 170 20.06 -3.54 14.78
C GLU A 170 18.73 -3.53 14.05
N LEU A 171 18.68 -4.08 12.84
CA LEU A 171 17.43 -4.28 12.11
C LEU A 171 16.48 -5.21 12.88
N ALA A 172 17.00 -6.31 13.43
CA ALA A 172 16.22 -7.26 14.21
C ALA A 172 15.68 -6.65 15.50
N ASP A 173 16.47 -5.81 16.20
CA ASP A 173 16.03 -5.09 17.41
C ASP A 173 14.81 -4.19 17.14
N CYS A 174 14.69 -3.67 15.92
CA CYS A 174 13.54 -2.87 15.49
C CYS A 174 12.45 -3.69 14.75
N GLY A 175 12.52 -5.02 14.80
CA GLY A 175 11.53 -5.91 14.18
C GLY A 175 11.56 -5.89 12.64
N ILE A 176 12.68 -5.46 12.05
CA ILE A 176 12.92 -5.51 10.61
C ILE A 176 13.52 -6.88 10.30
N GLU A 177 12.66 -7.78 9.85
CA GLU A 177 13.10 -9.07 9.33
C GLU A 177 13.86 -8.87 8.01
N LYS A 178 14.82 -9.76 7.71
CA LYS A 178 15.44 -9.80 6.39
C LYS A 178 14.34 -9.93 5.35
N MET A 179 14.44 -9.17 4.25
CA MET A 179 13.49 -9.21 3.12
C MET A 179 13.02 -10.64 2.86
N SER A 180 11.84 -11.00 3.36
CA SER A 180 11.17 -12.25 3.06
C SER A 180 10.49 -12.11 1.71
N ASP A 181 10.43 -13.19 0.92
CA ASP A 181 9.88 -13.24 -0.44
C ASP A 181 8.33 -13.02 -0.53
N GLY A 182 7.75 -12.18 0.33
CA GLY A 182 6.32 -11.93 0.37
C GLY A 182 5.99 -10.44 0.53
N PRO A 183 4.95 -9.93 -0.17
CA PRO A 183 4.46 -8.57 0.07
C PRO A 183 4.01 -8.44 1.53
N SER A 184 4.50 -7.39 2.21
CA SER A 184 4.05 -7.05 3.56
C SER A 184 2.53 -6.89 3.57
N ARG A 185 1.84 -7.71 4.38
CA ARG A 185 0.39 -7.67 4.54
C ARG A 185 0.06 -6.77 5.72
N GLY A 186 -0.33 -5.52 5.45
CA GLY A 186 -0.79 -4.59 6.48
C GLY A 186 -0.73 -3.13 6.02
N PRO A 187 -1.34 -2.20 6.77
CA PRO A 187 -1.06 -0.78 6.60
C PRO A 187 0.44 -0.50 6.79
N PRO A 188 1.00 0.55 6.14
CA PRO A 188 2.39 0.93 6.33
C PRO A 188 2.72 1.09 7.82
N ASP A 189 3.62 0.27 8.34
CA ASP A 189 4.06 0.32 9.72
C ASP A 189 5.36 1.11 9.82
N CYS A 190 5.22 2.37 10.23
CA CYS A 190 6.34 3.28 10.44
C CYS A 190 7.12 3.04 11.73
N SER A 191 6.60 2.19 12.64
CA SER A 191 7.21 1.99 13.95
C SER A 191 8.64 1.45 13.85
N LYS A 192 8.92 0.65 12.81
CA LYS A 192 10.22 0.04 12.57
C LYS A 192 11.27 1.07 12.16
N GLN A 193 10.95 1.95 11.20
CA GLN A 193 11.85 3.01 10.76
C GLN A 193 12.03 4.07 11.83
N VAL A 194 10.96 4.42 12.55
CA VAL A 194 11.06 5.32 13.71
C VAL A 194 11.95 4.70 14.79
N CYS A 195 11.86 3.39 15.06
CA CYS A 195 12.77 2.69 15.97
C CYS A 195 14.23 2.84 15.53
N MET A 196 14.52 2.61 14.24
CA MET A 196 15.87 2.75 13.70
C MET A 196 16.40 4.17 13.85
N LEU A 197 15.62 5.18 13.48
CA LEU A 197 16.04 6.58 13.60
C LEU A 197 16.25 6.99 15.06
N LYS A 198 15.39 6.53 15.99
CA LYS A 198 15.56 6.80 17.43
C LYS A 198 16.83 6.16 18.00
N LYS A 199 17.21 4.96 17.55
CA LYS A 199 18.41 4.26 18.02
C LYS A 199 19.71 5.05 17.76
N TYR A 200 19.69 5.95 16.77
CA TYR A 200 20.82 6.79 16.37
C TYR A 200 20.61 8.28 16.68
N ASP A 201 19.63 8.62 17.53
CA ASP A 201 19.30 10.00 17.91
C ASP A 201 18.97 10.90 16.69
N LEU A 202 18.32 10.32 15.66
CA LEU A 202 17.99 10.99 14.39
C LEU A 202 16.57 11.59 14.37
N MET A 203 15.94 11.73 15.54
CA MET A 203 14.57 12.24 15.70
C MET A 203 14.54 13.44 16.64
N ASN A 204 13.68 14.41 16.34
CA ASN A 204 13.29 15.52 17.21
C ASN A 204 11.87 15.28 17.72
N GLY A 205 11.75 14.51 18.81
CA GLY A 205 10.44 14.05 19.30
C GLY A 205 9.78 13.11 18.28
N ASP A 206 8.71 13.58 17.65
CA ASP A 206 7.94 12.83 16.66
C ASP A 206 8.34 13.11 15.21
N SER A 207 9.20 14.10 14.96
CA SER A 207 9.67 14.50 13.63
C SER A 207 11.10 14.04 13.37
N VAL A 208 11.50 13.89 12.11
CA VAL A 208 12.89 13.51 11.77
C VAL A 208 13.83 14.69 11.96
N ASN A 209 14.97 14.47 12.63
CA ASN A 209 16.03 15.47 12.71
C ASN A 209 16.91 15.38 11.46
N LYS A 210 16.55 16.14 10.42
CA LYS A 210 17.24 16.11 9.11
C LYS A 210 18.71 16.51 9.20
N GLU A 211 19.09 17.41 10.10
CA GLU A 211 20.50 17.77 10.31
C GLU A 211 21.29 16.59 10.90
N ALA A 212 20.73 15.89 11.87
CA ALA A 212 21.32 14.69 12.44
C ALA A 212 21.40 13.56 11.40
N VAL A 213 20.35 13.37 10.59
CA VAL A 213 20.38 12.40 9.48
C VAL A 213 21.48 12.74 8.48
N ALA A 214 21.61 14.01 8.08
CA ALA A 214 22.68 14.44 7.17
C ALA A 214 24.07 14.17 7.76
N ALA A 215 24.27 14.46 9.05
CA ALA A 215 25.54 14.18 9.74
C ALA A 215 25.83 12.68 9.83
N PHE A 216 24.81 11.86 10.13
CA PHE A 216 24.90 10.41 10.16
C PHE A 216 25.31 9.83 8.80
N LEU A 217 24.66 10.29 7.72
CA LEU A 217 24.98 9.87 6.36
C LEU A 217 26.38 10.31 5.92
N LYS A 218 26.83 11.51 6.29
CA LYS A 218 28.21 11.96 6.04
C LYS A 218 29.24 11.08 6.74
N LYS A 219 29.00 10.71 8.00
CA LYS A 219 29.88 9.76 8.71
C LYS A 219 29.92 8.40 8.03
N TYR A 220 28.77 7.91 7.55
CA TYR A 220 28.71 6.70 6.75
C TYR A 220 29.53 6.83 5.46
N SER A 221 29.47 7.96 4.75
CA SER A 221 30.24 8.16 3.52
C SER A 221 31.74 8.33 3.75
N GLU A 222 32.16 8.87 4.89
CA GLU A 222 33.57 8.91 5.30
C GLU A 222 34.16 7.51 5.49
N ALA A 223 33.37 6.59 6.07
CA ALA A 223 33.77 5.18 6.23
C ALA A 223 33.71 4.40 4.91
N ASN A 224 32.88 4.84 3.95
CA ASN A 224 32.63 4.18 2.68
C ASN A 224 32.91 5.14 1.51
N GLY A 225 34.15 5.62 1.43
CA GLY A 225 34.54 6.75 0.58
C GLY A 225 34.14 6.66 -0.90
N GLU A 226 34.05 5.45 -1.46
CA GLU A 226 33.57 5.23 -2.83
C GLU A 226 32.10 5.66 -3.04
N PHE A 227 31.26 5.53 -2.02
CA PHE A 227 29.85 5.91 -2.03
C PHE A 227 29.61 7.40 -1.72
N LYS A 228 30.66 8.19 -1.49
CA LYS A 228 30.52 9.60 -1.10
C LYS A 228 29.65 10.41 -2.04
N GLY A 229 29.88 10.31 -3.35
CA GLY A 229 29.05 11.02 -4.34
C GLY A 229 27.58 10.60 -4.30
N ALA A 230 27.31 9.30 -4.14
CA ALA A 230 25.95 8.77 -4.06
C ALA A 230 25.22 9.25 -2.79
N VAL A 231 25.93 9.25 -1.66
CA VAL A 231 25.39 9.70 -0.36
C VAL A 231 25.19 11.21 -0.34
N ASP A 232 26.12 12.00 -0.89
CA ASP A 232 25.97 13.45 -0.99
C ASP A 232 24.72 13.80 -1.82
N LYS A 233 24.46 13.04 -2.90
CA LYS A 233 23.25 13.21 -3.70
C LYS A 233 21.98 12.83 -2.92
N ALA A 234 22.01 11.72 -2.19
CA ALA A 234 20.91 11.30 -1.34
C ALA A 234 20.58 12.36 -0.27
N ILE A 235 21.59 12.97 0.36
CA ILE A 235 21.39 14.08 1.32
C ILE A 235 20.72 15.28 0.64
N GLU A 236 21.20 15.68 -0.54
CA GLU A 236 20.68 16.81 -1.31
C GLU A 236 19.20 16.63 -1.68
N VAL A 237 18.82 15.41 -2.11
CA VAL A 237 17.49 15.11 -2.62
C VAL A 237 16.51 14.75 -1.51
N CYS A 238 16.92 13.85 -0.60
CA CYS A 238 16.01 13.18 0.32
C CYS A 238 15.71 13.95 1.61
N LEU A 239 16.49 14.99 1.93
CA LEU A 239 16.30 15.77 3.15
C LEU A 239 15.64 17.13 2.90
N LYS A 240 14.97 17.30 1.75
CA LYS A 240 14.13 18.47 1.47
C LYS A 240 12.85 18.44 2.31
N ASP A 241 12.21 19.60 2.51
CA ASP A 241 10.98 19.71 3.31
C ASP A 241 9.75 19.14 2.62
N ASP A 242 9.74 19.15 1.31
CA ASP A 242 8.68 18.70 0.43
C ASP A 242 9.02 17.35 -0.24
N LEU A 243 9.63 16.43 0.51
CA LEU A 243 10.03 15.12 -0.02
C LEU A 243 8.80 14.40 -0.65
N PRO A 244 8.77 14.24 -1.99
CA PRO A 244 7.65 13.62 -2.66
C PRO A 244 7.55 12.15 -2.25
N GLY A 245 6.33 11.65 -2.17
CA GLY A 245 6.07 10.26 -1.87
C GLY A 245 4.66 10.04 -1.36
N PRO A 246 4.21 8.79 -1.31
CA PRO A 246 2.83 8.48 -0.94
C PRO A 246 2.47 9.03 0.45
N SER A 247 1.29 9.64 0.60
CA SER A 247 0.87 10.33 1.83
C SER A 247 0.72 9.38 3.02
N GLN A 248 0.52 8.09 2.77
CA GLN A 248 0.45 7.02 3.76
C GLN A 248 1.81 6.63 4.37
N LEU A 249 2.92 7.05 3.77
CA LEU A 249 4.25 6.86 4.36
C LEU A 249 4.54 8.02 5.32
N CYS A 250 4.97 7.71 6.54
CA CYS A 250 5.52 8.73 7.42
C CYS A 250 6.84 9.29 6.88
N GLU A 251 7.22 10.46 7.38
CA GLU A 251 8.48 11.13 7.02
C GLU A 251 9.70 10.21 7.17
N ALA A 252 9.79 9.45 8.26
CA ALA A 252 10.89 8.51 8.51
C ALA A 252 11.04 7.46 7.39
N GLU A 253 9.95 6.82 6.98
CA GLU A 253 9.96 5.82 5.91
C GLU A 253 10.30 6.46 4.54
N LYS A 254 9.75 7.65 4.26
CA LYS A 254 10.09 8.38 3.02
C LYS A 254 11.58 8.69 2.94
N ILE A 255 12.18 9.19 4.02
CA ILE A 255 13.61 9.54 4.06
C ILE A 255 14.48 8.29 3.92
N VAL A 256 14.17 7.20 4.63
CA VAL A 256 14.93 5.95 4.56
C VAL A 256 14.86 5.35 3.15
N ALA A 257 13.66 5.25 2.58
CA ALA A 257 13.46 4.73 1.24
C ALA A 257 14.17 5.58 0.18
N CYS A 258 13.96 6.91 0.21
CA CYS A 258 14.63 7.82 -0.72
C CYS A 258 16.16 7.69 -0.63
N THR A 259 16.71 7.71 0.58
CA THR A 259 18.17 7.62 0.80
C THR A 259 18.74 6.35 0.19
N PHE A 260 18.05 5.23 0.39
CA PHE A 260 18.44 3.95 -0.19
C PHE A 260 18.40 3.97 -1.72
N PHE A 261 17.29 4.42 -2.31
CA PHE A 261 17.12 4.46 -3.76
C PHE A 261 18.09 5.43 -4.45
N GLU A 262 18.30 6.63 -3.90
CA GLU A 262 19.27 7.59 -4.43
C GLU A 262 20.70 7.04 -4.35
N THR A 263 21.05 6.38 -3.25
CA THR A 263 22.38 5.74 -3.12
C THR A 263 22.56 4.61 -4.13
N PHE A 264 21.52 3.80 -4.37
CA PHE A 264 21.53 2.70 -5.32
C PHE A 264 21.57 3.18 -6.77
N ALA A 265 20.78 4.20 -7.12
CA ALA A 265 20.78 4.84 -8.44
C ALA A 265 22.14 5.42 -8.80
N ASN A 266 22.80 6.05 -7.83
CA ASN A 266 24.11 6.66 -8.01
C ASN A 266 25.26 5.70 -7.64
N CYS A 267 25.03 4.38 -7.69
CA CYS A 267 26.01 3.40 -7.25
C CYS A 267 27.34 3.52 -8.00
N PRO A 268 28.49 3.65 -7.29
CA PRO A 268 29.82 3.72 -7.88
C PRO A 268 30.38 2.34 -8.28
N THR A 269 29.85 1.27 -7.67
CA THR A 269 30.40 -0.10 -7.71
C THR A 269 29.48 -1.09 -8.42
N TRP A 270 28.89 -0.67 -9.54
CA TRP A 270 28.11 -1.56 -10.39
C TRP A 270 28.90 -2.81 -10.77
N VAL A 271 28.33 -3.99 -10.50
CA VAL A 271 28.93 -5.26 -10.91
C VAL A 271 28.86 -5.36 -12.44
N LYS A 272 30.01 -5.54 -13.09
CA LYS A 272 30.08 -5.63 -14.55
C LYS A 272 29.62 -6.99 -15.05
N ASN A 273 28.42 -7.05 -15.60
CA ASN A 273 27.86 -8.18 -16.35
C ASN A 273 26.55 -7.76 -17.04
N ASP A 274 26.15 -8.52 -18.05
CA ASP A 274 24.94 -8.25 -18.84
C ASP A 274 23.66 -8.04 -18.01
N LYS A 275 23.51 -8.73 -16.88
CA LYS A 275 22.32 -8.60 -16.00
C LYS A 275 22.30 -7.22 -15.34
N CYS A 276 23.44 -6.80 -14.78
CA CYS A 276 23.56 -5.56 -14.04
C CYS A 276 23.67 -4.33 -14.94
N ASP A 277 24.27 -4.49 -16.12
CA ASP A 277 24.30 -3.45 -17.15
C ASP A 277 22.87 -3.14 -17.63
N LYS A 278 22.04 -4.16 -17.91
CA LYS A 278 20.62 -3.96 -18.24
C LYS A 278 19.80 -3.29 -17.14
N LEU A 279 20.07 -3.64 -15.88
CA LEU A 279 19.40 -2.99 -14.76
C LEU A 279 19.80 -1.51 -14.67
N LYS A 280 21.09 -1.21 -14.83
CA LYS A 280 21.60 0.15 -14.83
C LYS A 280 20.98 0.97 -15.96
N ASP A 281 20.98 0.45 -17.19
CA ASP A 281 20.37 1.12 -18.35
C ASP A 281 18.88 1.41 -18.10
N HIS A 282 18.14 0.43 -17.57
CA HIS A 282 16.74 0.62 -17.18
C HIS A 282 16.57 1.74 -16.16
N MET A 283 17.43 1.80 -15.14
CA MET A 283 17.40 2.86 -14.14
C MET A 283 17.79 4.24 -14.70
N ASP A 284 18.76 4.31 -15.62
CA ASP A 284 19.15 5.57 -16.25
C ASP A 284 18.01 6.10 -17.14
N GLU A 285 17.34 5.23 -17.89
CA GLU A 285 16.12 5.57 -18.67
C GLU A 285 14.98 6.04 -17.76
N CYS A 286 14.82 5.40 -16.59
CA CYS A 286 13.85 5.78 -15.58
C CYS A 286 14.04 7.19 -15.05
N LEU A 287 15.26 7.48 -14.61
CA LEU A 287 15.63 8.77 -14.05
C LEU A 287 15.49 9.87 -15.11
N ALA A 288 15.88 9.58 -16.35
CA ALA A 288 15.73 10.51 -17.47
C ALA A 288 14.26 10.90 -17.72
N LYS A 289 13.33 9.94 -17.63
CA LYS A 289 11.88 10.21 -17.76
C LYS A 289 11.30 10.94 -16.54
N TYR A 290 11.77 10.60 -15.34
CA TYR A 290 11.31 11.25 -14.11
C TYR A 290 11.70 12.74 -14.09
N ASN A 291 12.92 13.08 -14.49
CA ASN A 291 13.44 14.45 -14.50
C ASN A 291 12.86 15.34 -15.63
N GLN A 292 12.02 14.81 -16.51
CA GLN A 292 11.37 15.56 -17.61
C GLN A 292 9.94 16.01 -17.28
N ASN A 293 9.39 15.58 -16.14
CA ASN A 293 8.07 15.97 -15.62
C ASN A 293 8.21 16.83 -14.36
#